data_AF-A0A954NSZ5-F1
#
_entry.id   AF-A0A954NSZ5-F1
#
_cell.length_a   1.000
_cell.length_b   1.000
_cell.length_c   1.000
_cell.angle_alpha   90.00
_cell.angle_beta   90.00
_cell.angle_gamma   90.00
#
_symmetry.space_group_name_H-M   'P 1'
#
loop_
_entity.id
_entity.type
_entity.pdbx_description
1 polymer ?
#
loop_
_entity_poly.entity_id
_entity_poly.type
_entity_poly.pdbx_seq_one_letter_code
_entity_poly.pdbx_strand_id
1 'polypeptide(L)'
;MAQQVRKWVVQLTGDQRWELERIQRSQKASALIVKRARILLLSDDSHPEGRRTDEQIAELVGLTRRQVQRIRMKFVQQGLEATLKRKVRADQGTPKVFDGEAEAQLVTLCCSTPPEGHQRWTLRLLVDELSRLQIVTSVCPETVRKTLKKTV
;
A
#
# COMPACT_ATOMS: atom_id res chain seq x y z
N MET A 1 -33.45 -6.22 24.69
CA MET A 1 -32.24 -5.88 23.90
C MET A 1 -32.03 -6.96 22.85
N ALA A 2 -32.33 -6.68 21.59
CA ALA A 2 -32.26 -7.69 20.53
C ALA A 2 -30.79 -8.07 20.24
N GLN A 3 -30.42 -9.33 20.53
CA GLN A 3 -29.13 -9.87 20.14
C GLN A 3 -29.08 -10.00 18.62
N GLN A 4 -28.45 -9.03 17.97
CA GLN A 4 -28.26 -9.06 16.53
C GLN A 4 -27.28 -10.19 16.19
N VAL A 5 -27.75 -11.19 15.45
CA VAL A 5 -26.92 -12.33 15.01
C VAL A 5 -25.77 -11.79 14.17
N ARG A 6 -24.55 -11.95 14.68
CA ARG A 6 -23.34 -11.47 14.02
C ARG A 6 -22.97 -12.41 12.88
N LYS A 7 -22.95 -11.89 11.65
CA LYS A 7 -22.56 -12.64 10.45
C LYS A 7 -21.12 -13.19 10.49
N TRP A 8 -20.23 -12.59 11.28
CA TRP A 8 -18.80 -12.91 11.30
C TRP A 8 -18.30 -13.17 12.73
N VAL A 9 -18.56 -14.36 13.28
CA VAL A 9 -18.12 -14.73 14.64
C VAL A 9 -16.59 -14.77 14.72
N VAL A 10 -16.03 -14.15 15.75
CA VAL A 10 -14.58 -14.15 16.02
C VAL A 10 -14.34 -15.08 17.20
N GLN A 11 -13.55 -16.13 16.99
CA GLN A 11 -13.05 -17.01 18.03
C GLN A 11 -11.53 -17.03 17.90
N LEU A 12 -10.84 -16.61 18.96
CA LEU A 12 -9.38 -16.59 18.99
C LEU A 12 -8.86 -17.89 19.60
N THR A 13 -7.84 -18.47 18.97
CA THR A 13 -7.04 -19.53 19.62
C THR A 13 -6.12 -18.92 20.69
N GLY A 14 -5.57 -19.75 21.59
CA GLY A 14 -4.61 -19.30 22.61
C GLY A 14 -3.43 -18.54 22.00
N ASP A 15 -2.86 -19.08 20.92
CA ASP A 15 -1.74 -18.44 20.20
C ASP A 15 -2.14 -17.12 19.56
N GLN A 16 -3.33 -17.05 18.96
CA GLN A 16 -3.83 -15.81 18.35
C GLN A 16 -4.08 -14.73 19.41
N ARG A 17 -4.65 -15.11 20.57
CA ARG A 17 -4.85 -14.18 21.68
C ARG A 17 -3.50 -13.67 22.21
N TRP A 18 -2.55 -14.56 22.45
CA TRP A 18 -1.20 -14.19 22.89
C TRP A 18 -0.52 -13.21 21.94
N GLU A 19 -0.58 -13.47 20.63
CA GLU A 19 0.02 -12.61 19.61
C GLU A 19 -0.65 -11.23 19.57
N LEU A 20 -1.98 -11.18 19.65
CA LEU A 20 -2.73 -9.93 19.67
C LEU A 20 -2.43 -9.08 20.91
N GLU A 21 -2.30 -9.72 22.08
CA GLU A 21 -1.91 -9.03 23.30
C GLU A 21 -0.45 -8.53 23.24
N ARG A 22 0.47 -9.32 22.68
CA ARG A 22 1.85 -8.91 22.44
C ARG A 22 1.92 -7.66 21.56
N ILE A 23 1.11 -7.63 20.50
CA ILE A 23 0.98 -6.47 19.61
C ILE A 23 0.43 -5.26 20.36
N GLN A 24 -0.58 -5.43 21.22
CA GLN A 24 -1.17 -4.34 21.99
C GLN A 24 -0.16 -3.68 22.93
N ARG A 25 0.76 -4.46 23.50
CA ARG A 25 1.83 -3.97 24.40
C ARG A 25 3.06 -3.43 23.65
N SER A 26 3.16 -3.64 22.34
CA SER A 26 4.34 -3.28 21.55
C SER A 26 4.38 -1.78 21.24
N GLN A 27 5.50 -1.13 21.56
CA GLN A 27 5.76 0.27 21.17
C GLN A 27 6.17 0.41 19.69
N LYS A 28 6.63 -0.66 19.04
CA LYS A 28 7.08 -0.64 17.65
C LYS A 28 5.94 -0.88 16.64
N ALA A 29 4.82 -1.44 17.10
CA ALA A 29 3.69 -1.71 16.24
C ALA A 29 2.98 -0.41 15.83
N SER A 30 2.61 -0.29 14.55
CA SER A 30 1.86 0.89 14.09
C SER A 30 0.50 1.00 14.82
N ALA A 31 0.04 2.23 15.06
CA ALA A 31 -1.24 2.48 15.71
C ALA A 31 -2.42 1.77 15.03
N LEU A 32 -2.37 1.58 13.70
CA LEU A 32 -3.37 0.82 12.96
C LEU A 32 -3.39 -0.66 13.35
N ILE A 33 -2.22 -1.28 13.46
CA ILE A 33 -2.09 -2.68 13.85
C ILE A 33 -2.57 -2.88 15.28
N VAL A 34 -2.16 -2.00 16.20
CA VAL A 34 -2.60 -2.00 17.61
C VAL A 34 -4.12 -1.86 17.71
N LYS A 35 -4.74 -0.94 16.96
CA LYS A 35 -6.21 -0.78 16.94
C LYS A 35 -6.92 -2.04 16.42
N ARG A 36 -6.43 -2.65 15.34
CA ARG A 36 -7.00 -3.90 14.81
C ARG A 36 -6.89 -5.04 15.80
N ALA A 37 -5.75 -5.16 16.48
CA ALA A 37 -5.55 -6.16 17.50
C ALA A 37 -6.53 -5.99 18.66
N ARG A 38 -6.69 -4.75 19.15
CA ARG A 38 -7.66 -4.41 20.19
C ARG A 38 -9.10 -4.75 19.78
N ILE A 39 -9.48 -4.49 18.53
CA ILE A 39 -10.81 -4.87 18.02
C ILE A 39 -11.00 -6.38 18.07
N LEU A 40 -10.03 -7.17 17.63
CA LEU A 40 -10.15 -8.63 17.60
C LEU A 40 -10.25 -9.21 19.02
N LEU A 41 -9.43 -8.73 19.96
CA LEU A 41 -9.51 -9.11 21.38
C LEU A 41 -10.89 -8.77 21.98
N LEU A 42 -11.41 -7.57 21.73
CA LEU A 42 -12.73 -7.16 22.23
C LEU A 42 -13.89 -7.87 21.53
N SER A 43 -13.68 -8.39 20.32
CA SER A 43 -14.69 -9.08 19.50
C SER A 43 -14.76 -10.58 19.78
N ASP A 44 -13.83 -11.12 20.56
CA ASP A 44 -13.74 -12.55 20.86
C ASP A 44 -14.98 -13.02 21.64
N ASP A 45 -15.68 -14.03 21.14
CA ASP A 45 -16.87 -14.56 21.82
C ASP A 45 -16.50 -15.30 23.12
N SER A 46 -15.24 -15.71 23.28
CA SER A 46 -14.66 -16.28 24.52
C SER A 46 -14.01 -15.23 25.43
N HIS A 47 -14.37 -13.95 25.32
CA HIS A 47 -13.80 -12.90 26.15
C HIS A 47 -14.23 -13.07 27.62
N PRO A 48 -13.30 -12.94 28.60
CA PRO A 48 -13.61 -13.09 30.03
C PRO A 48 -14.68 -12.14 30.59
N GLU A 49 -14.91 -10.97 29.99
CA GLU A 49 -15.92 -10.00 30.41
C GLU A 49 -17.25 -10.15 29.65
N GLY A 50 -17.39 -11.26 28.91
CA GLY A 50 -18.55 -11.55 28.10
C GLY A 50 -18.54 -10.89 26.74
N ARG A 51 -19.56 -11.24 25.95
CA ARG A 51 -19.69 -10.83 24.55
C ARG A 51 -20.09 -9.35 24.44
N ARG A 52 -19.20 -8.53 23.88
CA ARG A 52 -19.50 -7.13 23.52
C ARG A 52 -20.18 -7.01 22.17
N THR A 53 -21.05 -6.01 21.98
CA THR A 53 -21.65 -5.67 20.68
C THR A 53 -20.71 -4.85 19.79
N ASP A 54 -21.02 -4.72 18.49
CA ASP A 54 -20.14 -3.98 17.57
C ASP A 54 -20.11 -2.48 17.91
N GLU A 55 -21.22 -1.98 18.45
CA GLU A 55 -21.41 -0.61 18.93
C GLU A 55 -20.52 -0.34 20.15
N GLN A 56 -20.51 -1.25 21.12
CA GLN A 56 -19.65 -1.13 22.31
C GLN A 56 -18.15 -1.16 21.93
N ILE A 57 -17.77 -2.04 21.02
CA ILE A 57 -16.38 -2.15 20.55
C ILE A 57 -15.98 -0.88 19.78
N ALA A 58 -16.88 -0.37 18.94
CA ALA A 58 -16.70 0.87 18.19
C ALA A 58 -16.43 2.06 19.12
N GLU A 59 -17.22 2.18 20.20
CA GLU A 59 -17.06 3.21 21.22
C GLU A 59 -15.72 3.10 21.95
N LEU A 60 -15.35 1.90 22.43
CA LEU A 60 -14.10 1.65 23.16
C LEU A 60 -12.82 1.94 22.35
N VAL A 61 -12.90 1.78 21.02
CA VAL A 61 -11.74 1.95 20.10
C VAL A 61 -11.79 3.30 19.36
N GLY A 62 -12.89 4.06 19.48
CA GLY A 62 -13.08 5.34 18.79
C GLY A 62 -13.19 5.17 17.27
N LEU A 63 -13.91 4.15 16.81
CA LEU A 63 -14.14 3.86 15.39
C LEU A 63 -15.63 3.66 15.11
N THR A 64 -16.00 3.59 13.84
CA THR A 64 -17.39 3.30 13.45
C THR A 64 -17.68 1.81 13.53
N ARG A 65 -18.94 1.45 13.84
CA ARG A 65 -19.45 0.06 13.77
C ARG A 65 -19.06 -0.65 12.45
N ARG A 66 -19.16 0.05 11.32
CA ARG A 66 -18.83 -0.49 9.99
C ARG A 66 -17.34 -0.87 9.85
N GLN A 67 -16.44 -0.12 10.49
CA GLN A 67 -15.00 -0.45 10.51
C GLN A 67 -14.73 -1.70 11.35
N VAL A 68 -15.37 -1.82 12.52
CA VAL A 68 -15.30 -3.02 13.38
C VAL A 68 -15.76 -4.25 12.59
N GLN A 69 -16.92 -4.17 11.94
CA GLN A 69 -17.46 -5.26 11.12
C GLN A 69 -16.53 -5.66 9.97
N ARG A 70 -15.92 -4.68 9.28
CA ARG A 70 -14.96 -4.97 8.20
C ARG A 70 -13.72 -5.69 8.70
N ILE A 71 -13.22 -5.33 9.88
CA ILE A 71 -12.04 -5.97 10.48
C ILE A 71 -12.37 -7.41 10.88
N ARG A 72 -13.52 -7.62 11.51
CA ARG A 72 -14.01 -8.96 11.88
C ARG A 72 -14.23 -9.84 10.64
N MET A 73 -14.91 -9.32 9.62
CA MET A 73 -15.10 -10.01 8.34
C MET A 73 -13.76 -10.41 7.72
N LYS A 74 -12.79 -9.49 7.71
CA LYS A 74 -11.46 -9.75 7.16
C LYS A 74 -10.74 -10.85 7.94
N PHE A 75 -10.84 -10.86 9.26
CA PHE A 75 -10.26 -11.91 10.10
C PHE A 75 -10.88 -13.27 9.79
N VAL A 76 -12.22 -13.36 9.73
CA VAL A 76 -12.91 -14.61 9.44
C VAL A 76 -12.61 -15.13 8.03
N GLN A 77 -12.47 -14.25 7.04
CA GLN A 77 -12.27 -14.64 5.65
C GLN A 77 -10.79 -14.86 5.26
N GLN A 78 -9.86 -14.13 5.87
CA GLN A 78 -8.47 -14.04 5.41
C GLN A 78 -7.45 -14.36 6.52
N GLY A 79 -7.92 -14.57 7.76
CA GLY A 79 -7.09 -14.89 8.90
C GLY A 79 -6.42 -13.69 9.58
N LEU A 80 -5.63 -14.02 10.62
CA LEU A 80 -4.98 -13.05 11.50
C LEU A 80 -3.95 -12.20 10.76
N GLU A 81 -3.01 -12.84 10.06
CA GLU A 81 -1.92 -12.12 9.39
C GLU A 81 -2.45 -11.12 8.35
N ALA A 82 -3.38 -11.54 7.50
CA ALA A 82 -3.97 -10.67 6.48
C ALA A 82 -4.70 -9.50 7.12
N THR A 83 -5.30 -9.69 8.29
CA THR A 83 -6.00 -8.63 9.02
C THR A 83 -5.03 -7.62 9.61
N LEU A 84 -3.92 -8.07 10.18
CA LEU A 84 -2.92 -7.18 10.78
C LEU A 84 -2.07 -6.47 9.72
N LYS A 85 -1.65 -7.16 8.66
CA LYS A 85 -0.81 -6.58 7.60
C LYS A 85 -1.57 -5.49 6.83
N ARG A 86 -0.87 -4.38 6.53
CA ARG A 86 -1.36 -3.39 5.57
C ARG A 86 -1.34 -4.04 4.19
N LYS A 87 -2.46 -3.97 3.44
CA LYS A 87 -2.47 -4.39 2.03
C LYS A 87 -1.47 -3.50 1.29
N VAL A 88 -0.39 -4.08 0.80
CA VAL A 88 0.53 -3.42 -0.12
C VAL A 88 -0.28 -3.08 -1.37
N ARG A 89 -0.25 -1.83 -1.82
CA ARG A 89 -0.88 -1.47 -3.09
C ARG A 89 -0.12 -2.20 -4.19
N ALA A 90 -0.83 -3.02 -4.98
CA ALA A 90 -0.25 -3.66 -6.16
C ALA A 90 0.09 -2.62 -7.24
N ASP A 91 -0.69 -1.55 -7.28
CA ASP A 91 -0.37 -0.27 -7.92
C ASP A 91 0.81 0.36 -7.18
N GLN A 92 2.00 0.30 -7.78
CA GLN A 92 3.08 1.23 -7.50
C GLN A 92 2.96 2.44 -8.45
N GLY A 93 1.81 3.11 -8.45
CA GLY A 93 1.55 4.26 -9.30
C GLY A 93 1.62 3.98 -10.81
N THR A 94 1.61 5.06 -11.60
CA THR A 94 1.80 5.01 -13.05
C THR A 94 3.18 4.42 -13.36
N PRO A 95 3.28 3.41 -14.25
CA PRO A 95 4.58 2.88 -14.67
C PRO A 95 5.44 4.01 -15.22
N LYS A 96 6.75 3.96 -14.94
CA LYS A 96 7.69 4.94 -15.50
C LYS A 96 7.66 4.85 -17.02
N VAL A 97 7.69 6.00 -17.68
CA VAL A 97 7.79 6.09 -19.15
C VAL A 97 9.13 5.55 -19.65
N PHE A 98 10.19 5.72 -18.86
CA PHE A 98 11.49 5.10 -19.10
C PHE A 98 11.65 3.90 -18.15
N ASP A 99 11.81 2.72 -18.73
CA ASP A 99 12.33 1.54 -18.03
C ASP A 99 13.86 1.53 -18.08
N GLY A 100 14.50 0.53 -17.46
CA GLY A 100 15.96 0.48 -17.39
C GLY A 100 16.66 0.45 -18.76
N GLU A 101 16.03 -0.16 -19.77
CA GLU A 101 16.58 -0.23 -21.12
C GLU A 101 16.46 1.12 -21.84
N ALA A 102 15.27 1.74 -21.80
CA ALA A 102 15.04 3.05 -22.37
C ALA A 102 15.89 4.14 -21.67
N GLU A 103 16.15 4.01 -20.36
CA GLU A 103 17.09 4.88 -19.63
C GLU A 103 18.52 4.76 -20.19
N ALA A 104 19.01 3.54 -20.42
CA ALA A 104 20.34 3.31 -20.97
C ALA A 104 20.49 3.84 -22.41
N GLN A 105 19.46 3.65 -23.23
CA GLN A 105 19.43 4.18 -24.60
C GLN A 105 19.40 5.72 -24.60
N LEU A 106 18.66 6.35 -23.67
CA LEU A 106 18.66 7.80 -23.49
C LEU A 106 20.04 8.34 -23.11
N VAL A 107 20.76 7.68 -22.19
CA VAL A 107 22.13 8.08 -21.81
C VAL A 107 23.09 7.94 -23.00
N THR A 108 22.99 6.83 -23.74
CA THR A 108 23.80 6.59 -24.94
C THR A 108 23.58 7.69 -25.98
N LEU A 109 22.32 8.09 -26.19
CA LEU A 109 21.96 9.17 -27.10
C LEU A 109 22.58 10.51 -26.65
N CYS A 110 22.48 10.85 -25.36
CA CYS A 110 23.08 12.07 -24.80
C CYS A 110 24.62 12.11 -24.93
N CYS A 111 25.28 10.96 -24.89
CA CYS A 111 26.72 10.83 -25.08
C CYS A 111 27.16 10.83 -26.56
N SER A 112 26.22 10.78 -27.49
CA SER A 112 26.49 10.77 -28.94
C SER A 112 26.50 12.18 -29.55
N THR A 113 26.93 12.28 -30.80
CA THR A 113 26.93 13.55 -31.54
C THR A 113 25.49 13.98 -31.87
N PRO A 114 25.10 15.24 -31.59
CA PRO A 114 23.79 15.75 -31.99
C PRO A 114 23.58 15.68 -33.51
N PRO A 115 22.32 15.55 -33.98
CA PRO A 115 22.00 15.53 -35.40
C PRO A 115 22.42 16.83 -36.11
N GLU A 116 22.63 16.74 -37.42
CA GLU A 116 23.11 17.84 -38.26
C GLU A 116 22.26 19.10 -38.08
N GLY A 117 22.93 20.26 -38.00
CA GLY A 117 22.29 21.55 -37.74
C GLY A 117 22.14 21.90 -36.25
N HIS A 118 22.53 21.01 -35.33
CA HIS A 118 22.52 21.29 -33.88
C HIS A 118 23.90 21.17 -33.23
N GLN A 119 24.26 22.17 -32.42
CA GLN A 119 25.55 22.17 -31.68
C GLN A 119 25.49 21.34 -30.38
N ARG A 120 24.29 21.07 -29.84
CA ARG A 120 24.10 20.36 -28.56
C ARG A 120 22.75 19.68 -28.49
N TRP A 121 22.65 18.64 -27.67
CA TRP A 121 21.38 18.04 -27.29
C TRP A 121 20.54 19.03 -26.47
N THR A 122 19.32 19.30 -26.93
CA THR A 122 18.30 19.99 -26.15
C THR A 122 17.22 18.98 -25.74
N LEU A 123 16.47 19.27 -24.67
CA LEU A 123 15.42 18.35 -24.22
C LEU A 123 14.34 18.11 -25.29
N ARG A 124 14.03 19.10 -26.13
CA ARG A 124 13.09 18.93 -27.26
C ARG A 124 13.67 18.00 -28.31
N LEU A 125 14.93 18.23 -28.69
CA LEU A 125 15.64 17.38 -29.65
C LEU A 125 15.72 15.93 -29.18
N LEU A 126 15.94 15.71 -27.88
CA LEU A 126 15.92 14.37 -27.30
C LEU A 126 14.52 13.74 -27.37
N VAL A 127 13.45 14.48 -27.10
CA VAL A 127 12.07 13.96 -27.21
C VAL A 127 11.75 13.55 -28.65
N ASP A 128 12.10 14.40 -29.62
CA ASP A 128 11.87 14.15 -31.03
C ASP A 128 12.65 12.91 -31.49
N GLU A 129 13.91 12.80 -31.08
CA GLU A 129 14.80 11.71 -31.45
C GLU A 129 14.41 10.38 -30.78
N LEU A 130 14.02 10.40 -29.50
CA LEU A 130 13.48 9.22 -28.81
C LEU A 130 12.20 8.69 -29.46
N SER A 131 11.36 9.60 -29.96
CA SER A 131 10.14 9.25 -30.69
C SER A 131 10.48 8.68 -32.08
N ARG A 132 11.47 9.28 -32.77
CA ARG A 132 11.99 8.83 -34.07
C ARG A 132 12.56 7.41 -34.01
N LEU A 133 13.32 7.11 -32.96
CA LEU A 133 13.93 5.79 -32.72
C LEU A 133 12.97 4.78 -32.09
N GLN A 134 11.71 5.18 -31.84
CA GLN A 134 10.67 4.35 -31.21
C GLN A 134 11.07 3.77 -29.83
N ILE A 135 11.92 4.48 -29.10
CA ILE A 135 12.40 4.08 -27.77
C ILE A 135 11.29 4.21 -26.72
N VAL A 136 10.41 5.21 -26.88
CA VAL A 136 9.24 5.44 -26.01
C VAL A 136 8.03 5.90 -26.84
N THR A 137 6.82 5.49 -26.46
CA THR A 137 5.58 5.82 -27.21
C THR A 137 5.24 7.31 -27.17
N SER A 138 5.41 7.96 -26.01
CA SER A 138 5.20 9.39 -25.85
C SER A 138 5.92 9.88 -24.60
N VAL A 139 6.67 10.96 -24.72
CA VAL A 139 7.44 11.53 -23.61
C VAL A 139 7.42 13.05 -23.69
N CYS A 140 7.30 13.70 -22.52
CA CYS A 140 7.45 15.15 -22.43
C CYS A 140 8.88 15.52 -22.01
N PRO A 141 9.37 16.73 -22.37
CA PRO A 141 10.71 17.20 -22.03
C PRO A 141 11.02 17.13 -20.52
N GLU A 142 10.01 17.34 -19.67
CA GLU A 142 10.17 17.25 -18.21
C GLU A 142 10.43 15.82 -17.72
N THR A 143 9.88 14.81 -18.39
CA THR A 143 10.16 13.41 -18.07
C THR A 143 11.60 13.07 -18.43
N VAL A 144 12.08 13.48 -19.62
CA VAL A 144 13.50 13.33 -20.02
C VAL A 144 14.43 14.00 -19.02
N ARG A 145 14.16 15.26 -18.64
CA ARG A 145 14.97 16.00 -17.66
C ARG A 145 15.01 15.32 -16.30
N LYS A 146 13.87 14.83 -15.80
CA LYS A 146 13.79 14.12 -14.52
C LYS A 146 14.53 12.79 -14.56
N THR A 147 14.51 12.09 -15.68
CA THR A 147 15.28 10.86 -15.89
C THR A 147 16.77 11.18 -15.86
N LEU A 148 17.24 12.10 -16.69
CA LEU A 148 18.67 12.47 -16.75
C LEU A 148 19.21 13.01 -15.42
N LYS A 149 18.41 13.78 -14.65
CA LYS A 149 18.81 14.28 -13.33
C LYS A 149 19.03 13.18 -12.29
N LYS A 150 18.41 12.01 -12.45
CA LYS A 150 18.58 10.89 -11.53
C LYS A 150 19.79 10.03 -11.87
N THR A 151 20.25 10.10 -13.11
CA THR A 151 21.30 9.24 -13.66
C THR A 151 22.68 9.92 -13.68
N VAL A 152 22.72 11.26 -13.56
CA VAL A 152 23.92 12.09 -13.38
C VAL A 152 23.95 12.63 -11.96
#